data_AF-A0A356I511-F1
#
_entry.id   AF-A0A356I511-F1
#
_cell.length_a   1.000
_cell.length_b   1.000
_cell.length_c   1.000
_cell.angle_alpha   90.00
_cell.angle_beta   90.00
_cell.angle_gamma   90.00
#
_symmetry.space_group_name_H-M   'P 1'
#
loop_
_entity.id
_entity.type
_entity.pdbx_description
1 polymer ?
#
loop_
_entity_poly.entity_id
_entity_poly.type
_entity_poly.pdbx_seq_one_letter_code
_entity_poly.pdbx_strand_id
1 'polypeptide(L)' 'MGKRGGYSEKNFQETRQELVQHLESHPEWHSTGEAYAVYWDGPYIPNFAKRFEVHIPIQPAP' A
#
# COMPACT_ATOMS: atom_id res chain seq x y z
N MET A 1 -2.15 2.19 -3.28
CA MET A 1 -3.31 2.59 -2.45
C MET A 1 -2.85 3.53 -1.35
N GLY A 2 -3.48 4.70 -1.23
CA GLY A 2 -3.16 5.69 -0.19
C GLY A 2 -4.09 5.60 1.01
N LYS A 3 -3.52 5.71 2.22
CA LYS A 3 -4.22 5.64 3.50
C LYS A 3 -3.70 6.71 4.47
N ARG A 4 -4.45 6.90 5.56
CA ARG A 4 -4.02 7.69 6.72
C ARG A 4 -3.83 6.77 7.92
N GLY A 5 -2.84 7.07 8.74
CA GLY A 5 -2.50 6.29 9.93
C GLY A 5 -1.01 6.32 10.22
N GLY A 6 -0.64 5.88 11.43
CA GLY A 6 0.76 5.84 11.85
C GLY A 6 1.59 4.92 10.97
N TYR A 7 2.90 5.16 10.93
CA TYR A 7 3.84 4.31 10.21
C TYR A 7 4.12 3.07 11.05
N SER A 8 3.35 2.02 10.80
CA SER A 8 3.42 0.75 11.52
C SER A 8 3.27 -0.42 10.55
N GLU A 9 3.87 -1.55 10.91
CA GLU A 9 3.76 -2.80 10.16
C GLU A 9 2.30 -3.23 9.99
N LYS A 10 1.49 -3.05 11.05
CA LYS A 10 0.06 -3.37 11.02
C LYS A 10 -0.66 -2.60 9.92
N ASN A 11 -0.50 -1.27 9.88
CA ASN A 11 -1.17 -0.43 8.88
C ASN A 11 -0.68 -0.75 7.46
N PHE A 12 0.59 -1.09 7.31
CA PHE A 12 1.14 -1.56 6.05
C PHE A 12 0.48 -2.87 5.59
N GLN A 13 0.44 -3.89 6.43
CA GLN A 13 -0.12 -5.20 6.08
C GLN A 13 -1.62 -5.15 5.79
N GLU A 14 -2.40 -4.40 6.58
CA GLU A 14 -3.83 -4.19 6.32
C GLU A 14 -4.04 -3.53 4.95
N THR A 15 -3.30 -2.46 4.65
CA THR A 15 -3.41 -1.76 3.36
C THR A 15 -2.91 -2.60 2.19
N ARG A 16 -1.84 -3.38 2.40
CA ARG A 16 -1.32 -4.33 1.42
C ARG A 16 -2.36 -5.40 1.10
N GLN A 17 -3.02 -5.95 2.11
CA GLN A 17 -4.06 -6.95 1.92
C GLN A 17 -5.23 -6.40 1.11
N GLU A 18 -5.72 -5.20 1.45
CA GLU A 18 -6.77 -4.52 0.66
C GLU A 18 -6.33 -4.29 -0.80
N LEU A 19 -5.07 -3.89 -1.01
CA LEU A 19 -4.54 -3.68 -2.36
C LEU A 19 -4.39 -4.99 -3.15
N VAL A 20 -3.99 -6.09 -2.52
CA VAL A 20 -3.94 -7.42 -3.14
C VAL A 20 -5.35 -7.87 -3.53
N GLN A 21 -6.33 -7.76 -2.62
CA GLN A 21 -7.73 -8.09 -2.92
C GLN A 21 -8.28 -7.25 -4.08
N HIS A 22 -7.89 -5.97 -4.15
CA HIS A 22 -8.23 -5.14 -5.29
C HIS A 22 -7.56 -5.65 -6.58
N LEU A 23 -6.27 -5.99 -6.55
CA LEU A 23 -5.56 -6.55 -7.70
C LEU A 23 -6.17 -7.87 -8.19
N GLU A 24 -6.64 -8.74 -7.29
CA GLU A 24 -7.32 -10.00 -7.63
C GLU A 24 -8.61 -9.80 -8.43
N SER A 25 -9.27 -8.64 -8.29
CA SER A 25 -10.43 -8.27 -9.09
C SER A 25 -10.09 -7.76 -10.51
N HIS A 26 -8.80 -7.63 -10.81
CA HIS A 26 -8.26 -7.10 -12.06
C HIS A 26 -7.31 -8.11 -12.72
N PRO A 27 -7.83 -9.19 -13.33
CA PRO A 27 -7.04 -10.28 -13.88
C PRO A 27 -6.16 -9.87 -15.07
N GLU A 28 -6.37 -8.69 -15.64
CA GLU A 28 -5.53 -8.11 -16.68
C GLU A 28 -4.14 -7.67 -16.19
N TRP A 29 -3.91 -7.69 -14.88
CA TRP A 29 -2.62 -7.33 -14.26
C TRP A 29 -2.11 -8.47 -13.37
N HIS A 30 -0.79 -8.68 -13.36
CA HIS A 30 -0.14 -9.56 -12.38
C HIS A 30 0.93 -8.81 -11.60
N SER A 31 1.11 -9.19 -10.34
CA SER A 31 2.20 -8.66 -9.51
C SER A 31 3.56 -9.18 -9.99
N THR A 32 4.59 -8.34 -9.85
CA THR A 32 5.96 -8.63 -10.33
C THR A 32 7.03 -8.47 -9.26
N GLY A 33 6.64 -8.06 -8.06
CA GLY A 33 7.56 -7.86 -6.96
C GLY A 33 6.85 -7.66 -5.63
N GLU A 34 7.65 -7.41 -4.59
CA GLU A 34 7.15 -7.18 -3.25
C GLU A 34 6.43 -5.83 -3.12
N ALA A 35 5.40 -5.82 -2.27
CA ALA A 35 4.73 -4.59 -1.92
C ALA A 35 5.64 -3.72 -1.04
N TYR A 36 5.60 -2.41 -1.24
CA TYR A 36 6.36 -1.47 -0.42
C TYR A 36 5.52 -0.26 -0.03
N ALA A 37 5.91 0.40 1.06
CA ALA A 37 5.26 1.59 1.55
C ALA A 37 6.09 2.85 1.26
N VAL A 38 5.42 3.94 0.92
CA VAL A 38 5.97 5.29 0.84
C VAL A 38 5.37 6.11 1.98
N TYR A 39 6.25 6.73 2.78
CA TYR A 39 5.89 7.53 3.95
C TYR A 39 6.19 9.00 3.69
N TRP A 40 5.18 9.86 3.82
CA TRP A 40 5.24 11.25 3.34
C TRP A 40 5.52 12.30 4.42
N ASP A 41 5.06 12.06 5.63
CA ASP A 41 4.98 13.05 6.71
C ASP A 41 6.08 12.85 7.76
N GLY A 42 6.59 13.97 8.26
CA GLY A 42 7.65 13.99 9.28
C GLY A 42 7.20 13.54 10.67
N PRO A 43 8.15 13.44 11.63
CA PRO A 43 7.90 12.90 12.97
C PRO A 43 6.93 13.74 13.82
N TYR A 44 6.73 15.02 13.49
CA TYR A 44 5.87 15.95 14.26
C TYR A 44 4.39 15.87 13.90
N ILE A 45 4.01 15.16 12.83
CA ILE A 45 2.60 14.95 12.50
C ILE A 45 2.03 13.87 13.42
N PRO A 46 0.88 14.09 14.08
CA PRO A 46 0.24 13.05 14.88
C PRO A 46 -0.02 11.79 14.05
N ASN A 47 0.21 10.61 14.62
CA ASN A 47 0.17 9.35 13.88
C ASN A 47 -1.13 9.14 13.10
N PHE A 48 -2.29 9.48 13.67
CA PHE A 48 -3.58 9.32 12.97
C PHE A 48 -3.74 10.24 11.75
N ALA A 49 -2.98 11.34 11.68
CA ALA A 49 -3.03 12.32 10.60
C ALA A 49 -1.97 12.06 9.52
N LYS A 50 -0.99 11.18 9.77
CA LYS A 50 0.04 10.82 8.80
C LYS A 50 -0.57 10.13 7.58
N ARG A 51 0.06 10.33 6.43
CA ARG A 51 -0.26 9.72 5.15
C ARG A 51 0.83 8.75 4.75
N PHE A 52 0.40 7.64 4.21
CA PHE A 52 1.28 6.66 3.59
C PHE A 52 0.58 6.02 2.40
N GLU A 53 1.38 5.45 1.51
CA GLU A 53 0.89 4.70 0.35
C GLU A 53 1.55 3.34 0.30
N VAL A 54 0.78 2.33 -0.07
CA VAL A 54 1.31 1.00 -0.40
C VAL A 54 1.21 0.78 -1.89
N HIS A 55 2.32 0.37 -2.50
CA HIS A 55 2.41 0.09 -3.94
C HIS A 55 2.77 -1.39 -4.15
N ILE A 56 2.24 -1.98 -5.22
CA ILE A 56 2.61 -3.32 -5.70
C ILE A 56 3.06 -3.14 -7.15
N PRO A 57 4.30 -3.52 -7.52
CA PRO A 57 4.73 -3.53 -8.91
C PRO A 57 3.87 -4.50 -9.74
N ILE A 58 3.30 -4.03 -10.85
CA ILE A 58 2.44 -4.82 -11.73
C ILE A 58 2.89 -4.77 -13.19
N GLN A 59 2.55 -5.82 -13.94
CA GLN A 59 2.68 -5.91 -15.40
C GLN A 59 1.38 -6.44 -16.01
N PRO A 60 1.11 -6.17 -17.31
CA PRO A 60 -0.01 -6.77 -18.01
C PRO A 60 0.07 -8.30 -17.97
N ALA A 61 -1.06 -8.97 -17.73
CA ALA A 61 -1.18 -10.42 -17.86
C ALA A 61 -0.87 -10.86 -19.31
N PRO A 62 -0.14 -11.98 -19.50
CA PRO A 62 0.18 -12.51 -20.82
C PRO A 62 -1.05 -12.99 -21.60
#